data_AF-A0A847GWC3-F1
#
_entry.id   AF-A0A847GWC3-F1
#
_cell.length_a   1.000
_cell.length_b   1.000
_cell.length_c   1.000
_cell.angle_alpha   90.00
_cell.angle_beta   90.00
_cell.angle_gamma   90.00
#
_symmetry.space_group_name_H-M   'P 1'
#
loop_
_entity.id
_entity.type
_entity.pdbx_description
1 polymer ?
#
loop_
_entity_poly.entity_id
_entity_poly.type
_entity_poly.pdbx_seq_one_letter_code
_entity_poly.pdbx_strand_id
1 'polypeptide(L)'
;MPVFKKPPADSDVIRSTIDEIRVGHVSYPLRRSLQATYILGQGDFLVDGFSPAFIGHGETQGEAHLDWTNAVHAAFQELLHKRPFEMTDQDRRKWNVLSEQIDITAYRNRMPISVRQFGHVSKARPYPQEITWEDGSRDKVQLDIVGSPDFVTYKPGQPLEAVVERDPLTFQMLRIVHVERRRRPSRLLAEQERAILETIGSASQLEEISWDY
;
A
#
# COMPACT_ATOMS: atom_id res chain seq x y z
N MET A 1 -28.40 23.04 -46.52
CA MET A 1 -27.32 24.00 -46.19
C MET A 1 -26.55 23.45 -45.00
N PRO A 2 -25.25 23.16 -45.11
CA PRO A 2 -24.46 22.68 -43.99
C PRO A 2 -24.29 23.81 -42.96
N VAL A 3 -24.69 23.56 -41.72
CA VAL A 3 -24.46 24.46 -40.59
C VAL A 3 -22.98 24.36 -40.22
N PHE A 4 -22.17 25.29 -40.71
CA PHE A 4 -20.80 25.46 -40.23
C PHE A 4 -20.86 25.89 -38.77
N LYS A 5 -20.64 24.94 -37.85
CA LYS A 5 -20.33 25.28 -36.46
C LYS A 5 -19.07 26.13 -36.50
N LYS A 6 -19.22 27.40 -36.13
CA LYS A 6 -18.11 28.32 -35.91
C LYS A 6 -17.07 27.58 -35.05
N PRO A 7 -15.79 27.49 -35.46
CA PRO A 7 -14.78 26.85 -34.64
C PRO A 7 -14.82 27.52 -33.26
N PRO A 8 -14.78 26.75 -32.16
CA PRO A 8 -14.80 27.33 -30.83
C PRO A 8 -13.69 28.38 -30.76
N ALA A 9 -14.06 29.60 -30.36
CA ALA A 9 -13.10 30.67 -30.09
C ALA A 9 -12.02 30.11 -29.16
N ASP A 10 -10.75 30.41 -29.46
CA ASP A 10 -9.54 29.96 -28.73
C ASP A 10 -9.93 29.46 -27.35
N SER A 11 -10.08 28.14 -27.22
CA SER A 11 -10.50 27.51 -25.98
C SER A 11 -9.54 28.02 -24.92
N ASP A 12 -10.05 28.67 -23.88
CA ASP A 12 -9.21 29.12 -22.78
C ASP A 12 -8.60 27.86 -22.17
N VAL A 13 -7.33 27.61 -22.51
CA VAL A 13 -6.61 26.41 -22.11
C VAL A 13 -5.63 26.82 -21.04
N ILE A 14 -5.77 26.23 -19.85
CA ILE A 14 -4.81 26.42 -18.76
C ILE A 14 -3.81 25.26 -18.81
N ARG A 15 -2.52 25.59 -18.93
CA ARG A 15 -1.43 24.60 -18.93
C ARG A 15 -0.70 24.61 -17.59
N SER A 16 -0.29 23.44 -17.14
CA SER A 16 0.49 23.25 -15.93
C SER A 16 1.45 22.07 -16.11
N THR A 17 2.41 21.93 -15.20
CA THR A 17 3.35 20.80 -15.19
C THR A 17 3.18 20.03 -13.89
N ILE A 18 3.25 18.70 -13.97
CA ILE A 18 3.11 17.77 -12.85
C ILE A 18 4.39 16.96 -12.72
N ASP A 19 5.05 17.05 -11.57
CA ASP A 19 6.28 16.31 -11.27
C ASP A 19 6.02 15.06 -10.40
N GLU A 20 4.92 15.06 -9.66
CA GLU A 20 4.54 13.99 -8.74
C GLU A 20 3.02 13.98 -8.55
N ILE A 21 2.43 12.79 -8.40
CA ILE A 21 1.00 12.65 -8.04
C ILE A 21 0.92 12.40 -6.54
N ARG A 22 0.17 13.23 -5.82
CA ARG A 22 -0.03 13.10 -4.37
C ARG A 22 -1.50 12.90 -4.03
N VAL A 23 -1.79 11.87 -3.24
CA VAL A 23 -3.14 11.60 -2.70
C VAL A 23 -3.01 11.28 -1.22
N GLY A 24 -3.41 12.23 -0.37
CA GLY A 24 -3.21 12.14 1.08
C GLY A 24 -1.73 12.04 1.43
N HIS A 25 -1.32 10.92 2.05
CA HIS A 25 0.07 10.62 2.40
C HIS A 25 0.79 9.75 1.35
N VAL A 26 0.10 9.33 0.29
CA VAL A 26 0.66 8.48 -0.76
C VAL A 26 1.23 9.36 -1.87
N SER A 27 2.45 9.04 -2.28
CA SER A 27 3.19 9.76 -3.31
C SER A 27 3.57 8.83 -4.45
N TYR A 28 3.18 9.17 -5.67
CA TYR A 28 3.54 8.44 -6.88
C TYR A 28 4.60 9.22 -7.66
N PRO A 29 5.89 8.86 -7.54
CA PRO A 29 6.94 9.52 -8.29
C PRO A 29 6.75 9.27 -9.78
N LEU A 30 6.72 10.36 -10.56
CA LEU A 30 6.70 10.26 -12.02
C LEU A 30 8.11 10.07 -12.55
N ARG A 31 8.27 9.32 -13.64
CA ARG A 31 9.57 9.13 -14.30
C ARG A 31 10.11 10.41 -14.94
N ARG A 32 9.22 11.35 -15.24
CA ARG A 32 9.49 12.66 -15.84
C ARG A 32 8.34 13.61 -15.52
N SER A 33 8.61 14.91 -15.58
CA SER A 33 7.57 15.94 -15.53
C SER A 33 6.60 15.80 -16.71
N LEU A 34 5.30 15.86 -16.44
CA LEU A 34 4.24 15.73 -17.45
C LEU A 34 3.51 17.05 -17.64
N GLN A 35 3.10 17.34 -18.87
CA GLN A 35 2.27 18.51 -19.18
C GLN A 35 0.80 18.17 -18.95
N ALA A 36 0.11 19.04 -18.23
CA ALA A 36 -1.31 18.95 -17.96
C ALA A 36 -2.05 20.14 -18.56
N THR A 37 -3.21 19.87 -19.13
CA THR A 37 -4.03 20.81 -19.88
C THR A 37 -5.45 20.75 -19.37
N TYR A 38 -5.94 21.87 -18.84
CA TYR A 38 -7.34 22.03 -18.48
C TYR A 38 -8.06 22.81 -19.57
N ILE A 39 -9.15 22.25 -20.10
CA ILE A 39 -9.95 22.84 -21.18
C ILE A 39 -11.18 23.51 -20.58
N LEU A 40 -11.15 24.85 -20.48
CA LEU A 40 -12.30 25.62 -20.00
C LEU A 40 -13.51 25.39 -20.93
N GLY A 41 -14.67 25.19 -20.31
CA GLY A 41 -15.94 24.89 -21.00
C GLY A 41 -16.23 23.40 -21.19
N GLN A 42 -15.21 22.55 -21.31
CA GLN A 42 -15.39 21.09 -21.23
C GLN A 42 -15.31 20.58 -19.79
N GLY A 43 -14.51 21.25 -18.96
CA GLY A 43 -14.24 20.79 -17.60
C GLY A 43 -13.25 19.62 -17.56
N ASP A 44 -12.54 19.36 -18.65
CA ASP A 44 -11.63 18.22 -18.79
C ASP A 44 -10.19 18.61 -18.40
N PHE A 45 -9.57 17.76 -17.59
CA PHE A 45 -8.17 17.81 -17.21
C PHE A 45 -7.42 16.65 -17.85
N LEU A 46 -6.61 16.97 -18.86
CA LEU A 46 -5.84 16.02 -19.65
C LEU A 46 -4.38 16.06 -19.23
N VAL A 47 -3.75 14.91 -19.05
CA VAL A 47 -2.33 14.80 -18.70
C VAL A 47 -1.61 13.97 -19.75
N ASP A 48 -0.54 14.53 -20.31
CA ASP A 48 0.28 13.87 -21.32
C ASP A 48 0.78 12.50 -20.82
N GLY A 49 0.72 11.49 -21.68
CA GLY A 49 1.01 10.10 -21.35
C GLY A 49 -0.08 9.34 -20.58
N PHE A 50 -1.02 10.02 -19.91
CA PHE A 50 -2.15 9.38 -19.21
C PHE A 50 -3.44 9.37 -20.04
N SER A 51 -3.66 10.38 -20.88
CA SER A 51 -4.84 10.45 -21.76
C SER A 51 -4.70 9.51 -22.96
N PRO A 52 -5.79 8.86 -23.43
CA PRO A 52 -7.17 9.03 -22.97
C PRO A 52 -7.57 8.09 -21.82
N ALA A 53 -6.65 7.30 -21.28
CA ALA A 53 -6.98 6.30 -20.26
C ALA A 53 -7.46 6.92 -18.94
N PHE A 54 -6.94 8.11 -18.61
CA PHE A 54 -7.36 8.91 -17.46
C PHE A 54 -7.60 10.35 -17.90
N ILE A 55 -8.80 10.85 -17.60
CA ILE A 55 -9.24 12.23 -17.81
C ILE A 55 -9.94 12.62 -16.50
N GLY A 56 -9.57 13.77 -15.95
CA GLY A 56 -10.29 14.32 -14.80
C GLY A 56 -11.40 15.24 -15.26
N HIS A 57 -12.53 15.23 -14.56
CA HIS A 57 -13.67 16.07 -14.87
C HIS A 57 -14.01 16.99 -13.68
N GLY A 58 -14.31 18.27 -13.96
CA GLY A 58 -14.69 19.23 -12.93
C GLY A 58 -15.01 20.63 -13.48
N GLU A 59 -15.85 21.36 -12.76
CA GLU A 59 -16.25 22.74 -13.14
C GLU A 59 -15.08 23.71 -13.02
N THR A 60 -14.11 23.38 -12.16
CA THR A 60 -12.86 24.11 -11.98
C THR A 60 -11.65 23.22 -12.27
N GLN A 61 -10.50 23.86 -12.57
CA GLN A 61 -9.23 23.15 -12.74
C GLN A 61 -8.87 22.30 -11.51
N GLY A 62 -9.14 22.81 -10.30
CA GLY A 62 -8.81 22.13 -9.05
C GLY A 62 -9.62 20.86 -8.84
N GLU A 63 -10.93 20.91 -9.12
CA GLU A 63 -11.82 19.74 -9.06
C GLU A 63 -11.44 18.70 -10.11
N ALA A 64 -11.21 19.12 -11.35
CA ALA A 64 -10.84 18.21 -12.43
C ALA A 64 -9.46 17.58 -12.18
N HIS A 65 -8.50 18.33 -11.63
CA HIS A 65 -7.22 17.77 -11.19
C HIS A 65 -7.41 16.75 -10.05
N LEU A 66 -8.23 17.06 -9.04
CA LEU A 66 -8.51 16.14 -7.94
C LEU A 66 -9.17 14.84 -8.43
N ASP A 67 -10.18 14.94 -9.31
CA ASP A 67 -10.84 13.80 -9.93
C ASP A 67 -9.83 12.93 -10.71
N TRP A 68 -8.98 13.55 -11.54
CA TRP A 68 -7.89 12.85 -12.22
C TRP A 68 -6.94 12.14 -11.26
N THR A 69 -6.46 12.81 -10.20
CA THR A 69 -5.54 12.19 -9.22
C THR A 69 -6.18 11.01 -8.51
N ASN A 70 -7.47 11.09 -8.16
CA ASN A 70 -8.22 10.02 -7.52
C ASN A 70 -8.43 8.84 -8.47
N ALA A 71 -8.75 9.10 -9.74
CA ALA A 71 -8.90 8.06 -10.76
C ALA A 71 -7.60 7.30 -10.99
N VAL A 72 -6.46 8.01 -11.09
CA VAL A 72 -5.13 7.40 -11.21
C VAL A 72 -4.79 6.60 -9.96
N HIS A 73 -5.01 7.16 -8.76
CA HIS A 73 -4.77 6.48 -7.49
C HIS A 73 -5.56 5.18 -7.39
N ALA A 74 -6.87 5.22 -7.63
CA ALA A 74 -7.74 4.06 -7.54
C ALA A 74 -7.29 2.94 -8.50
N ALA A 75 -7.07 3.28 -9.77
CA ALA A 75 -6.61 2.30 -10.76
C ALA A 75 -5.23 1.75 -10.45
N PHE A 76 -4.29 2.58 -9.97
CA PHE A 76 -2.96 2.11 -9.61
C PHE A 76 -3.01 1.14 -8.43
N GLN A 77 -3.74 1.47 -7.36
CA GLN A 77 -3.88 0.58 -6.20
C GLN A 77 -4.60 -0.72 -6.55
N GLU A 78 -5.66 -0.67 -7.37
CA GLU A 78 -6.36 -1.88 -7.81
C GLU A 78 -5.44 -2.79 -8.64
N LEU A 79 -4.78 -2.23 -9.66
CA LEU A 79 -4.01 -3.01 -10.62
C LEU A 79 -2.66 -3.49 -10.06
N LEU A 80 -2.06 -2.79 -9.11
CA LEU A 80 -0.80 -3.18 -8.47
C LEU A 80 -0.89 -4.55 -7.77
N HIS A 81 -2.07 -4.92 -7.28
CA HIS A 81 -2.30 -6.16 -6.53
C HIS A 81 -2.78 -7.33 -7.41
N LYS A 82 -3.14 -7.08 -8.68
CA LYS A 82 -3.57 -8.13 -9.61
C LYS A 82 -2.37 -8.87 -10.19
N ARG A 83 -2.49 -10.18 -10.34
CA ARG A 83 -1.57 -11.03 -11.11
C ARG A 83 -1.84 -10.87 -12.61
N PRO A 84 -0.86 -11.14 -13.50
CA PRO A 84 -1.06 -10.97 -14.95
C PRO A 84 -2.25 -11.73 -15.54
N PHE A 85 -2.59 -12.91 -15.01
CA PHE A 85 -3.74 -13.70 -15.46
C PHE A 85 -5.09 -13.19 -14.91
N GLU A 86 -5.08 -12.34 -13.88
CA GLU A 86 -6.29 -11.71 -13.32
C GLU A 86 -6.66 -10.42 -14.06
N MET A 87 -5.75 -9.90 -14.89
CA MET A 87 -5.95 -8.65 -15.61
C MET A 87 -6.70 -8.86 -16.94
N THR A 88 -7.83 -8.18 -17.07
CA THR A 88 -8.52 -8.05 -18.36
C THR A 88 -7.63 -7.33 -19.40
N ASP A 89 -7.99 -7.37 -20.68
CA ASP A 89 -7.27 -6.60 -21.71
C ASP A 89 -7.30 -5.09 -21.43
N GLN A 90 -8.40 -4.60 -20.88
CA GLN A 90 -8.55 -3.18 -20.50
C GLN A 90 -7.63 -2.83 -19.33
N ASP A 91 -7.57 -3.70 -18.31
CA ASP A 91 -6.68 -3.54 -17.15
C ASP A 91 -5.22 -3.52 -17.59
N ARG A 92 -4.82 -4.42 -18.49
CA ARG A 92 -3.46 -4.45 -19.05
C ARG A 92 -3.10 -3.15 -19.76
N ARG A 93 -4.02 -2.56 -20.54
CA ARG A 93 -3.79 -1.26 -21.20
C ARG A 93 -3.61 -0.13 -20.18
N LYS A 94 -4.46 -0.06 -19.16
CA LYS A 94 -4.33 0.92 -18.07
C LYS A 94 -3.01 0.72 -17.31
N TRP A 95 -2.66 -0.52 -16.99
CA TRP A 95 -1.42 -0.86 -16.30
C TRP A 95 -0.18 -0.47 -17.10
N ASN A 96 -0.18 -0.66 -18.42
CA ASN A 96 0.91 -0.21 -19.28
C ASN A 96 1.09 1.32 -19.19
N VAL A 97 0.01 2.09 -19.33
CA VAL A 97 0.03 3.56 -19.16
C VAL A 97 0.59 3.95 -17.78
N LEU A 98 0.08 3.34 -16.70
CA LEU A 98 0.53 3.62 -15.35
C LEU A 98 2.02 3.30 -15.14
N SER A 99 2.49 2.13 -15.59
CA SER A 99 3.86 1.67 -15.40
C SER A 99 4.90 2.40 -16.26
N GLU A 100 4.46 2.95 -17.40
CA GLU A 100 5.26 3.81 -18.26
C GLU A 100 5.47 5.20 -17.66
N GLN A 101 4.47 5.77 -16.98
CA GLN A 101 4.57 7.13 -16.43
C GLN A 101 5.05 7.16 -14.97
N ILE A 102 4.65 6.19 -14.14
CA ILE A 102 4.98 6.11 -12.72
C ILE A 102 6.24 5.25 -12.53
N ASP A 103 7.19 5.73 -11.73
CA ASP A 103 8.32 4.91 -11.29
C ASP A 103 7.87 3.95 -10.19
N ILE A 104 7.42 2.77 -10.60
CA ILE A 104 6.95 1.71 -9.68
C ILE A 104 8.06 1.27 -8.72
N THR A 105 9.33 1.31 -9.15
CA THR A 105 10.45 0.89 -8.31
C THR A 105 10.66 1.93 -7.20
N ALA A 106 10.72 3.21 -7.56
CA ALA A 106 10.81 4.29 -6.59
C ALA A 106 9.58 4.33 -5.66
N TYR A 107 8.38 4.07 -6.18
CA TYR A 107 7.16 3.93 -5.36
C TYR A 107 7.31 2.82 -4.32
N ARG A 108 7.67 1.60 -4.75
CA ARG A 108 7.83 0.44 -3.83
C ARG A 108 8.92 0.67 -2.80
N ASN A 109 10.00 1.37 -3.16
CA ASN A 109 11.09 1.71 -2.26
C ASN A 109 10.75 2.83 -1.27
N ARG A 110 9.65 3.57 -1.47
CA ARG A 110 9.18 4.63 -0.57
C ARG A 110 8.01 4.19 0.31
N MET A 111 7.24 3.20 -0.12
CA MET A 111 6.08 2.72 0.63
C MET A 111 6.50 1.84 1.80
N PRO A 112 6.12 2.19 3.04
CA PRO A 112 6.34 1.34 4.19
C PRO A 112 5.72 -0.04 4.00
N ILE A 113 6.41 -1.08 4.46
CA ILE A 113 5.89 -2.45 4.47
C ILE A 113 5.26 -2.71 5.82
N SER A 114 3.98 -3.07 5.82
CA SER A 114 3.28 -3.51 7.02
C SER A 114 3.51 -5.00 7.26
N VAL A 115 4.17 -5.33 8.37
CA VAL A 115 4.47 -6.71 8.76
C VAL A 115 3.87 -6.97 10.14
N ARG A 116 3.26 -8.15 10.28
CA ARG A 116 2.85 -8.66 11.59
C ARG A 116 4.03 -9.39 12.23
N GLN A 117 4.45 -8.95 13.41
CA GLN A 117 5.58 -9.51 14.12
C GLN A 117 5.25 -9.82 15.58
N PHE A 118 5.91 -10.83 16.10
CA PHE A 118 5.81 -11.27 17.48
C PHE A 118 7.12 -10.97 18.20
N GLY A 119 7.01 -10.57 19.47
CA GLY A 119 8.18 -10.21 20.25
C GLY A 119 7.84 -10.04 21.73
N HIS A 120 8.77 -9.45 22.46
CA HIS A 120 8.56 -9.07 23.85
C HIS A 120 9.31 -7.77 24.17
N VAL A 121 8.80 -7.02 25.15
CA VAL A 121 9.50 -5.82 25.63
C VAL A 121 10.78 -6.27 26.35
N SER A 122 11.95 -5.89 25.86
CA SER A 122 13.23 -6.23 26.51
C SER A 122 13.63 -5.21 27.57
N LYS A 123 13.25 -3.93 27.38
CA LYS A 123 13.61 -2.82 28.28
C LYS A 123 12.47 -1.82 28.45
N ALA A 124 12.26 -1.34 29.67
CA ALA A 124 11.30 -0.27 29.98
C ALA A 124 11.78 0.64 31.12
N ARG A 125 11.88 1.97 30.91
CA ARG A 125 12.02 3.03 31.93
C ARG A 125 11.74 4.45 31.36
N PRO A 126 10.78 5.23 31.89
CA PRO A 126 9.62 4.81 32.69
C PRO A 126 8.58 4.03 31.86
N TYR A 127 8.71 4.05 30.54
CA TYR A 127 7.90 3.34 29.54
C TYR A 127 8.75 2.36 28.73
N PRO A 128 8.17 1.41 27.97
CA PRO A 128 8.92 0.55 27.07
C PRO A 128 9.83 1.33 26.12
N GLN A 129 11.08 0.88 25.99
CA GLN A 129 12.12 1.52 25.18
C GLN A 129 12.70 0.60 24.12
N GLU A 130 12.51 -0.71 24.24
CA GLU A 130 13.08 -1.69 23.33
C GLU A 130 12.19 -2.93 23.25
N ILE A 131 11.99 -3.42 22.03
CA ILE A 131 11.35 -4.70 21.73
C ILE A 131 12.40 -5.63 21.16
N THR A 132 12.42 -6.87 21.66
CA THR A 132 13.14 -7.98 21.01
C THR A 132 12.12 -8.86 20.29
N TRP A 133 12.30 -9.00 18.99
CA TRP A 133 11.43 -9.78 18.11
C TRP A 133 11.83 -11.26 18.11
N GLU A 134 10.95 -12.14 17.62
CA GLU A 134 11.20 -13.58 17.55
C GLU A 134 12.37 -13.96 16.63
N ASP A 135 12.69 -13.14 15.63
CA ASP A 135 13.88 -13.31 14.79
C ASP A 135 15.20 -12.91 15.50
N GLY A 136 15.12 -12.47 16.75
CA GLY A 136 16.25 -12.03 17.56
C GLY A 136 16.67 -10.57 17.33
N SER A 137 16.07 -9.88 16.36
CA SER A 137 16.32 -8.47 16.13
C SER A 137 15.78 -7.60 17.27
N ARG A 138 16.37 -6.42 17.45
CA ARG A 138 16.00 -5.48 18.52
C ARG A 138 15.73 -4.12 17.94
N ASP A 139 14.55 -3.59 18.22
CA ASP A 139 14.18 -2.25 17.82
C ASP A 139 14.01 -1.35 19.05
N LYS A 140 14.65 -0.19 19.01
CA LYS A 140 14.41 0.88 19.98
C LYS A 140 13.06 1.52 19.67
N VAL A 141 12.25 1.72 20.69
CA VAL A 141 10.91 2.29 20.56
C VAL A 141 10.88 3.68 21.14
N GLN A 142 10.40 4.64 20.36
CA GLN A 142 10.00 5.96 20.82
C GLN A 142 8.46 5.99 20.90
N LEU A 143 7.88 6.62 21.93
CA LEU A 143 6.42 6.52 22.15
C LEU A 143 5.59 7.28 21.11
N ASP A 144 6.16 8.30 20.48
CA ASP A 144 5.54 9.11 19.43
C ASP A 144 5.28 8.31 18.14
N ILE A 145 6.06 7.26 17.88
CA ILE A 145 5.88 6.36 16.74
C ILE A 145 4.95 5.17 17.04
N VAL A 146 4.34 5.10 18.23
CA VAL A 146 3.44 4.02 18.62
C VAL A 146 1.99 4.47 18.54
N GLY A 147 1.25 3.92 17.58
CA GLY A 147 -0.17 4.20 17.36
C GLY A 147 -1.12 3.56 18.39
N SER A 148 -0.59 2.90 19.42
CA SER A 148 -1.38 2.21 20.45
C SER A 148 -1.08 2.75 21.85
N PRO A 149 -2.07 3.39 22.52
CA PRO A 149 -1.86 3.99 23.83
C PRO A 149 -1.54 2.95 24.91
N ASP A 150 -2.05 1.73 24.76
CA ASP A 150 -1.86 0.66 25.75
C ASP A 150 -0.41 0.19 25.87
N PHE A 151 0.41 0.46 24.85
CA PHE A 151 1.82 0.08 24.82
C PHE A 151 2.59 0.66 26.01
N VAL A 152 2.23 1.85 26.49
CA VAL A 152 2.88 2.50 27.64
C VAL A 152 2.85 1.65 28.92
N THR A 153 1.89 0.73 29.02
CA THR A 153 1.69 -0.12 30.20
C THR A 153 2.51 -1.41 30.17
N TYR A 154 3.23 -1.69 29.08
CA TYR A 154 3.95 -2.95 28.95
C TYR A 154 5.17 -3.01 29.86
N LYS A 155 5.43 -4.19 30.41
CA LYS A 155 6.55 -4.48 31.29
C LYS A 155 7.60 -5.34 30.58
N PRO A 156 8.87 -5.28 30.99
CA PRO A 156 9.90 -6.16 30.46
C PRO A 156 9.50 -7.64 30.55
N GLY A 157 9.73 -8.40 29.49
CA GLY A 157 9.39 -9.81 29.33
C GLY A 157 7.93 -10.09 28.94
N GLN A 158 7.07 -9.07 28.82
CA GLN A 158 5.71 -9.26 28.33
C GLN A 158 5.71 -9.49 26.81
N PRO A 159 5.10 -10.60 26.35
CA PRO A 159 4.98 -10.85 24.92
C PRO A 159 3.95 -9.93 24.29
N LEU A 160 4.15 -9.64 23.01
CA LEU A 160 3.30 -8.80 22.20
C LEU A 160 3.21 -9.35 20.78
N GLU A 161 2.09 -9.05 20.14
CA GLU A 161 1.95 -9.09 18.68
C GLU A 161 1.78 -7.64 18.23
N ALA A 162 2.52 -7.25 17.20
CA ALA A 162 2.43 -5.92 16.63
C ALA A 162 2.27 -5.97 15.11
N VAL A 163 1.51 -5.02 14.59
CA VAL A 163 1.58 -4.63 13.18
C VAL A 163 2.55 -3.46 13.12
N VAL A 164 3.69 -3.67 12.49
CA VAL A 164 4.73 -2.65 12.33
C VAL A 164 4.87 -2.24 10.88
N GLU A 165 5.11 -0.95 10.66
CA GLU A 165 5.54 -0.43 9.38
C GLU A 165 7.06 -0.36 9.37
N ARG A 166 7.68 -0.93 8.34
CA ARG A 166 9.13 -0.95 8.14
C ARG A 166 9.52 -0.25 6.85
N ASP A 167 10.71 0.34 6.85
CA ASP A 167 11.34 0.84 5.65
C ASP A 167 11.62 -0.33 4.69
N PRO A 168 11.22 -0.27 3.41
CA PRO A 168 11.32 -1.40 2.50
C PRO A 168 12.76 -1.78 2.13
N LEU A 169 13.73 -0.88 2.28
CA LEU A 169 15.12 -1.11 1.88
C LEU A 169 15.99 -1.55 3.06
N THR A 170 15.87 -0.86 4.19
CA THR A 170 16.67 -1.08 5.39
C THR A 170 16.00 -2.01 6.39
N PHE A 171 14.70 -2.26 6.21
CA PHE A 171 13.84 -2.99 7.14
C PHE A 171 13.80 -2.39 8.55
N GLN A 172 14.26 -1.15 8.74
CA GLN A 172 14.16 -0.46 10.01
C GLN A 172 12.69 -0.17 10.36
N MET A 173 12.33 -0.34 11.63
CA MET A 173 10.98 -0.04 12.10
C MET A 173 10.74 1.48 12.04
N LEU A 174 9.72 1.87 11.27
CA LEU A 174 9.28 3.25 11.16
C LEU A 174 8.21 3.56 12.21
N ARG A 175 7.24 2.66 12.38
CA ARG A 175 6.08 2.87 13.23
C ARG A 175 5.50 1.56 13.75
N ILE A 176 4.96 1.57 14.97
CA ILE A 176 4.08 0.51 15.46
C ILE A 176 2.64 0.97 15.23
N VAL A 177 1.96 0.39 14.23
CA VAL A 177 0.58 0.76 13.87
C VAL A 177 -0.39 0.27 14.93
N HIS A 178 -0.22 -0.98 15.35
CA HIS A 178 -1.07 -1.65 16.33
C HIS A 178 -0.24 -2.60 17.18
N VAL A 179 -0.59 -2.74 18.46
CA VAL A 179 0.02 -3.73 19.35
C VAL A 179 -1.03 -4.33 20.27
N GLU A 180 -0.99 -5.64 20.40
CA GLU A 180 -1.88 -6.43 21.25
C GLU A 180 -1.06 -7.22 22.26
N ARG A 181 -1.53 -7.25 23.52
CA ARG A 181 -0.85 -8.00 24.57
C ARG A 181 -1.24 -9.45 24.39
N ARG A 182 -0.32 -10.24 23.84
CA ARG A 182 -0.51 -11.68 23.82
C ARG A 182 -0.44 -12.20 25.26
N ARG A 183 -1.39 -13.05 25.62
CA ARG A 183 -1.13 -14.00 26.70
C ARG A 183 -0.07 -14.93 26.14
N ARG A 184 0.99 -15.22 26.92
CA ARG A 184 1.95 -16.28 26.51
C ARG A 184 1.10 -17.45 26.02
N PRO A 185 1.32 -17.98 24.80
CA PRO A 185 0.63 -19.20 24.42
C PRO A 185 0.86 -20.16 25.58
N SER A 186 -0.23 -20.62 26.20
CA SER A 186 -0.09 -21.66 27.21
C SER A 186 0.64 -22.77 26.47
N ARG A 187 1.86 -23.09 26.89
CA ARG A 187 2.50 -24.32 26.40
C ARG A 187 1.44 -25.39 26.60
N LEU A 188 0.96 -25.94 25.50
CA LEU A 188 0.06 -27.07 25.56
C LEU A 188 0.76 -28.11 26.42
N LEU A 189 0.02 -28.74 27.32
CA LEU A 189 0.57 -29.88 28.02
C LEU A 189 1.01 -30.90 26.94
N ALA A 190 2.08 -31.64 27.19
CA ALA A 190 2.61 -32.60 26.20
C ALA A 190 1.51 -33.54 25.66
N GLU A 191 0.51 -33.86 26.48
CA GLU A 191 -0.67 -34.63 26.12
C GLU A 191 -1.58 -33.90 25.10
N GLN A 192 -1.78 -32.59 25.26
CA GLN A 192 -2.58 -31.77 24.33
C GLN A 192 -1.85 -31.57 23.01
N GLU A 193 -0.54 -31.35 23.04
CA GLU A 193 0.29 -31.26 21.84
C GLU A 193 0.24 -32.59 21.06
N ARG A 194 0.38 -33.72 21.77
CA ARG A 194 0.25 -35.05 21.17
C ARG A 194 -1.14 -35.31 20.59
N ALA A 195 -2.21 -34.94 21.29
CA ALA A 195 -3.58 -35.11 20.80
C ALA A 195 -3.83 -34.30 19.51
N ILE A 196 -3.29 -33.08 19.42
CA ILE A 196 -3.38 -32.27 18.19
C ILE A 196 -2.59 -32.91 17.05
N LEU A 197 -1.36 -33.38 17.31
CA LEU A 197 -0.55 -34.09 16.31
C LEU A 197 -1.23 -35.37 15.82
N GLU A 198 -1.89 -36.11 16.70
CA GLU A 198 -2.68 -37.29 16.33
C GLU A 198 -3.94 -36.91 15.52
N THR A 199 -4.54 -35.74 15.76
CA THR A 199 -5.74 -35.26 15.04
C THR A 199 -5.44 -34.71 13.65
N ILE A 200 -4.25 -34.14 13.43
CA ILE A 200 -3.84 -33.58 12.12
C ILE A 200 -3.72 -34.68 11.05
N GLY A 201 -3.66 -35.95 11.46
CA GLY A 201 -3.48 -37.08 10.56
C GLY A 201 -2.04 -37.15 10.06
N SER A 202 -1.51 -38.36 9.98
CA SER A 202 -0.20 -38.56 9.35
C SER A 202 -0.36 -38.36 7.85
N ALA A 203 0.62 -37.73 7.18
CA ALA A 203 0.65 -37.61 5.72
C ALA A 203 0.52 -38.97 5.01
N SER A 204 0.85 -40.07 5.70
CA SER A 204 0.64 -41.45 5.23
C SER A 204 -0.82 -41.91 5.15
N GLN A 205 -1.78 -41.10 5.63
CA GLN A 205 -3.22 -41.37 5.57
C GLN A 205 -3.93 -40.57 4.46
N LEU A 206 -3.20 -39.69 3.77
CA LEU A 206 -3.73 -39.00 2.60
C LEU A 206 -3.72 -39.98 1.43
N GLU A 207 -4.85 -40.14 0.74
CA GLU A 207 -4.93 -40.95 -0.47
C GLU A 207 -3.92 -40.43 -1.50
N GLU A 208 -3.11 -41.34 -2.08
CA GLU A 208 -2.25 -41.01 -3.21
C GLU A 208 -3.13 -40.69 -4.41
N ILE A 209 -3.41 -39.40 -4.62
CA ILE A 209 -4.06 -38.92 -5.83
C ILE A 209 -3.00 -38.98 -6.94
N SER A 210 -3.10 -39.98 -7.82
CA SER A 210 -2.33 -39.99 -9.07
C SER A 210 -2.86 -38.90 -9.98
N TRP A 211 -1.99 -37.94 -10.32
CA TRP A 211 -2.27 -36.98 -11.37
C TRP A 211 -1.96 -37.65 -12.71
N ASP A 212 -2.87 -38.50 -13.19
CA ASP A 212 -2.77 -39.08 -14.53
C ASP A 212 -3.00 -37.95 -15.56
N TYR A 213 -1.91 -37.51 -16.18
CA TYR A 213 -1.87 -36.60 -17.32
C TYR A 213 -1.35 -37.32 -18.57
#